data_AF-A0A1M6N324-F1
#
_entry.id   AF-A0A1M6N324-F1
#
_cell.length_a   1.000
_cell.length_b   1.000
_cell.length_c   1.000
_cell.angle_alpha   90.00
_cell.angle_beta   90.00
_cell.angle_gamma   90.00
#
_symmetry.space_group_name_H-M   'P 1'
#
loop_
_entity.id
_entity.type
_entity.pdbx_description
1 polymer ?
#
loop_
_entity_poly.entity_id
_entity_poly.type
_entity_poly.pdbx_seq_one_letter_code
_entity_poly.pdbx_strand_id
1 'polypeptide(L)' 'MKKYEYVSLEIGKVFSSGNENHREIIDKYACEGYRYVGFMPTKIEYHGKIDMVDLIFEKEIE' A
#
# COMPACT_ATOMS: atom_id res chain seq x y z
N MET A 1 -3.33 20.64 6.50
CA MET A 1 -3.22 19.42 7.36
C MET A 1 -2.93 18.22 6.46
N LYS A 2 -2.36 17.12 6.96
CA LYS A 2 -2.16 15.92 6.13
C LYS A 2 -3.41 15.04 6.10
N LYS A 3 -3.89 14.67 4.90
CA LYS A 3 -4.81 13.55 4.70
C LYS A 3 -3.97 12.28 4.52
N TYR A 4 -4.35 11.20 5.19
CA TYR A 4 -3.79 9.88 4.92
C TYR A 4 -4.83 9.01 4.20
N GLU A 5 -4.34 8.20 3.25
CA GLU A 5 -5.12 7.17 2.57
C GLU A 5 -4.39 5.82 2.70
N TYR A 6 -5.15 4.75 2.90
CA TYR A 6 -4.63 3.40 3.12
C TYR A 6 -5.20 2.47 2.06
N VAL A 7 -4.31 1.77 1.35
CA VAL A 7 -4.69 0.79 0.32
C VAL A 7 -4.27 -0.60 0.78
N SER A 8 -5.25 -1.42 1.17
CA SER A 8 -5.01 -2.78 1.66
C SER A 8 -4.75 -3.76 0.53
N LEU A 9 -3.68 -4.54 0.66
CA LEU A 9 -3.23 -5.54 -0.30
C LEU A 9 -2.97 -6.88 0.39
N GLU A 10 -3.32 -7.96 -0.30
CA GLU A 10 -3.03 -9.34 0.11
C GLU A 10 -1.68 -9.79 -0.49
N ILE A 11 -0.67 -10.04 0.35
CA ILE A 11 0.68 -10.46 -0.04
C ILE A 11 0.64 -11.70 -0.93
N GLY A 12 -0.23 -12.67 -0.61
CA GLY A 12 -0.40 -13.89 -1.40
C GLY A 12 -0.79 -13.64 -2.86
N LYS A 13 -1.43 -12.52 -3.19
CA LYS A 13 -1.79 -12.12 -4.56
C LYS A 13 -0.80 -11.13 -5.17
N VAL A 14 -0.10 -10.34 -4.36
CA VAL A 14 0.89 -9.36 -4.81
C VAL A 14 2.21 -10.02 -5.25
N PHE A 15 2.59 -11.15 -4.64
CA PHE A 15 3.89 -11.79 -4.89
C PHE A 15 3.83 -13.10 -5.69
N SER A 16 2.66 -13.73 -5.82
CA SER A 16 2.50 -15.01 -6.53
C SER A 16 2.33 -14.87 -8.05
N SER A 17 2.00 -13.67 -8.52
CA SER A 17 1.90 -13.33 -9.93
C SER A 17 2.88 -12.19 -10.15
N GLY A 18 3.91 -12.37 -10.98
CA GLY A 18 5.02 -11.42 -11.15
C GLY A 18 4.67 -10.03 -11.72
N ASN A 19 3.46 -9.51 -11.52
CA ASN A 19 2.95 -8.28 -12.11
C ASN A 19 2.69 -7.23 -11.03
N GLU A 20 3.49 -6.16 -11.07
CA GLU A 20 3.05 -4.77 -11.34
C GLU A 20 2.04 -4.08 -10.38
N ASN A 21 1.34 -4.80 -9.50
CA ASN A 21 0.15 -4.32 -8.80
C ASN A 21 0.45 -3.18 -7.79
N HIS A 22 1.53 -3.30 -7.01
CA HIS A 22 1.88 -2.24 -6.04
C HIS A 22 2.47 -1.00 -6.71
N ARG A 23 3.21 -1.15 -7.82
CA ARG A 23 3.81 -0.02 -8.54
C ARG A 23 2.75 0.78 -9.26
N GLU A 24 1.81 0.12 -9.94
CA GLU A 24 0.67 0.77 -10.58
C GLU A 24 -0.19 1.56 -9.59
N ILE A 25 -0.43 1.01 -8.39
CA ILE A 25 -1.14 1.73 -7.33
C ILE A 25 -0.33 2.95 -6.90
N ILE A 26 0.97 2.82 -6.64
CA ILE A 26 1.82 3.95 -6.26
C ILE A 26 1.82 5.04 -7.35
N ASP A 27 1.98 4.66 -8.61
CA ASP A 27 2.00 5.58 -9.75
C ASP A 27 0.65 6.28 -9.92
N LYS A 28 -0.48 5.55 -9.77
CA LYS A 28 -1.82 6.13 -9.80
C LYS A 28 -2.00 7.19 -8.71
N TYR A 29 -1.63 6.87 -7.47
CA TYR A 29 -1.75 7.82 -6.36
C TYR A 29 -0.81 9.02 -6.54
N ALA A 30 0.38 8.82 -7.11
CA ALA A 30 1.28 9.92 -7.47
C ALA A 30 0.65 10.86 -8.51
N CYS A 31 -0.01 10.33 -9.55
CA CYS A 31 -0.75 11.12 -10.53
C CYS A 31 -1.92 11.93 -9.91
N GLU A 32 -2.52 11.42 -8.82
CA GLU A 32 -3.58 12.11 -8.08
C GLU A 32 -3.05 13.13 -7.06
N GLY A 33 -1.72 13.32 -6.98
CA GLY A 33 -1.05 14.27 -6.10
C GLY A 33 -0.82 13.77 -4.67
N TYR A 34 -0.89 12.46 -4.45
CA TYR A 34 -0.50 11.85 -3.18
C TYR A 34 0.99 11.51 -3.17
N ARG A 35 1.59 11.55 -1.98
CA ARG A 35 2.96 11.10 -1.71
C ARG A 35 2.92 9.72 -1.06
N TYR A 36 3.70 8.77 -1.59
CA TYR A 36 3.89 7.47 -0.94
C TYR A 36 4.71 7.63 0.35
N VAL A 37 4.22 7.06 1.44
CA VAL A 37 4.82 7.15 2.79
C VAL A 37 5.53 5.84 3.16
N GLY A 38 4.96 4.70 2.78
CA GLY A 38 5.47 3.39 3.13
C GLY A 38 4.36 2.36 3.19
N PHE A 39 4.62 1.22 3.85
CA PHE A 39 3.60 0.21 4.09
C PHE A 39 3.62 -0.28 5.54
N MET A 40 2.48 -0.78 6.03
CA MET A 40 2.34 -1.39 7.35
C MET A 40 1.69 -2.77 7.26
N PRO A 41 2.27 -3.83 7.83
CA PRO A 41 1.60 -5.11 7.98
C PRO A 41 0.32 -4.98 8.80
N THR A 42 -0.79 -5.47 8.28
CA THR A 42 -2.11 -5.42 8.94
C THR A 42 -2.62 -6.80 9.35
N LYS A 43 -2.14 -7.86 8.70
CA LYS A 43 -2.40 -9.25 9.11
C LYS A 43 -1.10 -10.04 9.07
N ILE A 44 -0.73 -10.60 10.23
CA ILE A 44 0.44 -11.46 10.40
C ILE A 44 -0.06 -12.80 10.96
N GLU A 45 0.22 -13.90 10.28
CA GLU A 45 -0.09 -15.25 10.73
C GLU A 45 0.97 -15.80 11.68
N TYR A 46 0.70 -16.98 12.24
CA TYR A 46 1.68 -17.75 13.01
C TYR A 46 2.99 -17.92 12.21
N HIS A 47 4.12 -17.88 12.91
CA HIS A 47 5.47 -17.86 12.33
C HIS A 47 5.88 -16.56 11.61
N GLY A 48 5.12 -15.47 11.75
CA GLY A 48 5.54 -14.14 11.27
C GLY A 48 5.31 -13.91 9.77
N LYS A 49 4.52 -14.78 9.13
CA LYS A 49 4.12 -14.61 7.73
C LYS A 49 3.15 -13.43 7.61
N ILE A 50 3.52 -12.42 6.82
CA ILE A 50 2.66 -11.28 6.53
C ILE A 50 1.68 -11.70 5.43
N ASP A 51 0.39 -11.57 5.72
CA ASP A 51 -0.70 -11.87 4.79
C ASP A 51 -1.25 -10.63 4.11
N MET A 52 -1.34 -9.53 4.87
CA MET A 52 -1.91 -8.28 4.39
C MET A 52 -1.05 -7.09 4.81
N VAL A 53 -0.98 -6.11 3.93
CA VAL A 53 -0.31 -4.83 4.16
C VAL A 53 -1.21 -3.70 3.71
N ASP A 54 -1.07 -2.54 4.34
CA ASP A 54 -1.58 -1.29 3.80
C ASP A 54 -0.43 -0.52 3.16
N LEU A 55 -0.60 -0.07 1.92
CA LEU A 55 0.19 1.01 1.36
C LEU A 55 -0.36 2.34 1.88
N ILE A 56 0.52 3.18 2.40
CA ILE A 56 0.16 4.44 3.06
C ILE A 56 0.55 5.59 2.15
N PHE A 57 -0.44 6.45 1.87
CA PHE A 57 -0.28 7.66 1.08
C PHE A 57 -0.69 8.87 1.89
N GLU A 58 -0.06 10.02 1.63
CA GLU A 58 -0.47 11.30 2.21
C GLU A 58 -0.70 12.37 1.14
N LYS A 59 -1.55 13.35 1.45
CA LYS A 59 -1.74 14.55 0.62
C LYS A 59 -1.97 15.76 1.52
N GLU A 60 -1.56 16.94 1.07
CA GLU A 60 -1.90 18.19 1.75
C GLU A 60 -3.40 18.48 1.59
N ILE A 61 -4.06 18.85 2.68
CA ILE A 61 -5.40 19.42 2.72
C ILE A 61 -5.25 20.91 2.99
N GLU A 62 -5.86 21.73 2.13
CA GLU A 62 -6.04 23.18 2.30
C GLU A 62 -7.00 23.50 3.46
#